data_AF-A0A954EVA1-F1
#
_entry.id   AF-A0A954EVA1-F1
#
_cell.length_a   1.000
_cell.length_b   1.000
_cell.length_c   1.000
_cell.angle_alpha   90.00
_cell.angle_beta   90.00
_cell.angle_gamma   90.00
#
_symmetry.space_group_name_H-M   'P 1'
#
loop_
_entity.id
_entity.type
_entity.pdbx_description
1 polymer ?
#
loop_
_entity_poly.entity_id
_entity_poly.type
_entity_poly.pdbx_seq_one_letter_code
_entity_poly.pdbx_strand_id
1 'polypeptide(L)'
;LETWDPKPKTDTGGPFRAIPTAVPGMHISELLPLTAVHMDKLSLVRSINTKNGDHGKGSYQMQHGRNEMPGIALPHLGAVCAKGLERQNQALPGFIRVPGGGRGKDAAYLGPRYNSIGTDGSPPPNSARPDSLTLDVDQKRQSLRRSMNDRFFSMRRTAETDVYTQSYEQALQLMEKRDVFDIQKETDKDHERYGKHDFGQHCLMARRLLENDVPFVQVSHTNYDTHNENFNFHLEQMAEFDKPFSNLINDLHERGLLKTTLVVVMSEFGRTPKINVRYGRDHWGTAWSICLGGAKVQPGAIIGKTNDNGTAVADREVDHGHLFHTYLQAVGLDSYSSFNLGGREVPMADPSRSAISELIA
;
A
#
# COMPACT_ATOMS: atom_id res chain seq x y z
N LEU A 1 -8.26 -13.93 11.51
CA LEU A 1 -7.93 -15.29 11.98
C LEU A 1 -7.93 -16.27 10.81
N GLU A 2 -8.72 -16.02 9.79
CA GLU A 2 -8.92 -16.83 8.58
C GLU A 2 -7.75 -16.73 7.58
N THR A 3 -6.68 -16.02 7.95
CA THR A 3 -5.52 -15.70 7.10
C THR A 3 -4.21 -16.01 7.81
N TRP A 4 -3.66 -15.03 8.54
CA TRP A 4 -2.26 -15.06 9.02
C TRP A 4 -2.06 -15.67 10.40
N ASP A 5 -3.10 -15.80 11.22
CA ASP A 5 -3.04 -16.34 12.59
C ASP A 5 -4.28 -17.20 12.89
N PRO A 6 -4.44 -18.37 12.24
CA PRO A 6 -5.57 -19.27 12.50
C PRO A 6 -5.50 -19.86 13.90
N LYS A 7 -6.67 -19.97 14.56
CA LYS A 7 -6.84 -20.58 15.90
C LYS A 7 -7.64 -21.88 15.82
N PRO A 8 -7.16 -22.92 15.10
CA PRO A 8 -7.92 -24.15 14.91
C PRO A 8 -8.19 -24.83 16.26
N LYS A 9 -9.32 -25.53 16.37
CA LYS A 9 -9.73 -26.27 17.58
C LYS A 9 -9.94 -25.38 18.82
N THR A 10 -10.28 -24.12 18.62
CA THR A 10 -10.73 -23.20 19.68
C THR A 10 -12.13 -22.71 19.38
N ASP A 11 -12.83 -22.19 20.39
CA ASP A 11 -14.17 -21.59 20.23
C ASP A 11 -14.17 -20.35 19.32
N THR A 12 -12.98 -19.78 19.08
CA THR A 12 -12.76 -18.62 18.23
C THR A 12 -12.28 -18.95 16.83
N GLY A 13 -11.91 -20.21 16.60
CA GLY A 13 -11.41 -20.71 15.32
C GLY A 13 -12.51 -20.81 14.27
N GLY A 14 -12.20 -20.40 13.05
CA GLY A 14 -13.03 -20.74 11.90
C GLY A 14 -12.94 -22.22 11.51
N PRO A 15 -13.69 -22.67 10.48
CA PRO A 15 -13.68 -24.06 10.03
C PRO A 15 -12.37 -24.46 9.31
N PHE A 16 -11.50 -23.49 9.02
CA PHE A 16 -10.27 -23.68 8.27
C PHE A 16 -9.14 -24.21 9.13
N ARG A 17 -8.36 -25.13 8.54
CA ARG A 17 -7.14 -25.69 9.12
C ARG A 17 -6.02 -24.66 9.10
N ALA A 18 -5.09 -24.83 10.03
CA ALA A 18 -3.77 -24.23 9.93
C ALA A 18 -2.85 -25.18 9.17
N ILE A 19 -2.18 -24.69 8.13
CA ILE A 19 -1.21 -25.45 7.32
C ILE A 19 0.21 -24.95 7.59
N PRO A 20 1.23 -25.82 7.52
CA PRO A 20 2.62 -25.39 7.58
C PRO A 20 2.98 -24.54 6.37
N THR A 21 4.01 -23.72 6.51
CA THR A 21 4.55 -22.88 5.42
C THR A 21 5.98 -23.30 5.07
N ALA A 22 6.61 -22.61 4.11
CA ALA A 22 8.03 -22.79 3.81
C ALA A 22 8.97 -22.50 5.00
N VAL A 23 8.48 -21.82 6.06
CA VAL A 23 9.24 -21.51 7.27
C VAL A 23 8.86 -22.51 8.37
N PRO A 24 9.82 -23.32 8.89
CA PRO A 24 9.54 -24.26 9.97
C PRO A 24 8.89 -23.59 11.19
N GLY A 25 7.80 -24.17 11.69
CA GLY A 25 7.05 -23.65 12.84
C GLY A 25 6.03 -22.55 12.50
N MET A 26 6.12 -21.93 11.33
CA MET A 26 5.13 -20.96 10.86
C MET A 26 3.94 -21.69 10.23
N HIS A 27 2.73 -21.27 10.60
CA HIS A 27 1.49 -21.83 10.08
C HIS A 27 0.51 -20.72 9.71
N ILE A 28 -0.14 -20.82 8.55
CA ILE A 28 -1.20 -19.89 8.11
C ILE A 28 -2.46 -20.68 7.75
N SER A 29 -3.55 -19.98 7.41
CA SER A 29 -4.81 -20.60 6.99
C SER A 29 -4.64 -21.46 5.74
N GLU A 30 -5.34 -22.60 5.67
CA GLU A 30 -5.36 -23.47 4.48
C GLU A 30 -5.92 -22.81 3.22
N LEU A 31 -6.55 -21.63 3.38
CA LEU A 31 -7.04 -20.82 2.27
C LEU A 31 -5.93 -20.12 1.48
N LEU A 32 -4.69 -20.15 1.99
CA LEU A 32 -3.53 -19.50 1.38
C LEU A 32 -2.41 -20.48 0.99
N PRO A 33 -2.70 -21.60 0.30
CA PRO A 33 -1.71 -22.64 0.02
C PRO A 33 -0.58 -22.17 -0.91
N LEU A 34 -0.87 -21.28 -1.86
CA LEU A 34 0.14 -20.74 -2.78
C LEU A 34 0.99 -19.66 -2.11
N THR A 35 0.44 -18.91 -1.15
CA THR A 35 1.23 -17.99 -0.34
C THR A 35 2.11 -18.73 0.66
N ALA A 36 1.63 -19.86 1.21
CA ALA A 36 2.37 -20.66 2.20
C ALA A 36 3.77 -21.07 1.70
N VAL A 37 3.92 -21.37 0.41
CA VAL A 37 5.22 -21.75 -0.19
C VAL A 37 6.20 -20.58 -0.36
N HIS A 38 5.73 -19.34 -0.26
CA HIS A 38 6.54 -18.13 -0.36
C HIS A 38 6.77 -17.43 0.99
N MET A 39 6.35 -18.04 2.11
CA MET A 39 6.54 -17.44 3.43
C MET A 39 8.02 -17.36 3.85
N ASP A 40 8.94 -18.01 3.13
CA ASP A 40 10.39 -17.81 3.26
C ASP A 40 10.85 -16.42 2.79
N LYS A 41 9.97 -15.64 2.14
CA LYS A 41 10.21 -14.26 1.65
C LYS A 41 9.38 -13.22 2.39
N LEU A 42 8.50 -13.67 3.29
CA LEU A 42 7.52 -12.87 4.00
C LEU A 42 7.66 -13.06 5.49
N SER A 43 7.10 -12.14 6.25
CA SER A 43 7.11 -12.11 7.70
C SER A 43 5.73 -11.70 8.21
N LEU A 44 5.41 -12.16 9.41
CA LEU A 44 4.13 -11.92 10.04
C LEU A 44 4.30 -11.08 11.29
N VAL A 45 3.40 -10.12 11.48
CA VAL A 45 3.20 -9.44 12.76
C VAL A 45 1.87 -9.90 13.29
N ARG A 46 1.84 -10.59 14.43
CA ARG A 46 0.63 -11.19 15.03
C ARG A 46 0.21 -10.54 16.34
N SER A 47 0.72 -9.36 16.62
CA SER A 47 0.57 -8.70 17.91
C SER A 47 0.11 -7.24 17.77
N ILE A 48 -0.69 -6.95 16.75
CA ILE A 48 -1.14 -5.58 16.47
C ILE A 48 -2.34 -5.25 17.35
N ASN A 49 -2.26 -4.13 18.05
CA ASN A 49 -3.33 -3.55 18.84
C ASN A 49 -3.47 -2.05 18.53
N THR A 50 -4.43 -1.69 17.68
CA THR A 50 -4.76 -0.30 17.35
C THR A 50 -5.76 0.32 18.31
N LYS A 51 -6.41 -0.51 19.14
CA LYS A 51 -7.46 -0.13 20.10
C LYS A 51 -8.66 0.54 19.42
N ASN A 52 -8.82 0.33 18.12
CA ASN A 52 -9.82 1.01 17.31
C ASN A 52 -10.45 0.06 16.31
N GLY A 53 -11.77 -0.05 16.34
CA GLY A 53 -12.57 -0.82 15.40
C GLY A 53 -13.39 0.05 14.45
N ASP A 54 -13.17 1.36 14.40
CA ASP A 54 -13.87 2.26 13.48
C ASP A 54 -13.15 2.33 12.13
N HIS A 55 -13.87 2.14 11.01
CA HIS A 55 -13.26 2.11 9.67
C HIS A 55 -12.48 3.39 9.34
N GLY A 56 -13.07 4.56 9.63
CA GLY A 56 -12.45 5.84 9.32
C GLY A 56 -11.18 6.05 10.15
N LYS A 57 -11.29 5.86 11.47
CA LYS A 57 -10.16 6.09 12.38
C LYS A 57 -9.06 5.02 12.24
N GLY A 58 -9.42 3.76 12.08
CA GLY A 58 -8.46 2.68 11.87
C GLY A 58 -7.71 2.83 10.54
N SER A 59 -8.42 3.18 9.47
CA SER A 59 -7.81 3.49 8.17
C SER A 59 -6.84 4.68 8.30
N TYR A 60 -7.27 5.76 8.97
CA TYR A 60 -6.41 6.91 9.23
C TYR A 60 -5.14 6.51 10.01
N GLN A 61 -5.29 5.76 11.10
CA GLN A 61 -4.17 5.29 11.93
C GLN A 61 -3.12 4.54 11.09
N MET A 62 -3.56 3.57 10.29
CA MET A 62 -2.68 2.74 9.48
C MET A 62 -2.02 3.50 8.33
N GLN A 63 -2.72 4.49 7.77
CA GLN A 63 -2.21 5.31 6.67
C GLN A 63 -1.28 6.44 7.11
N HIS A 64 -1.38 6.93 8.35
CA HIS A 64 -0.62 8.09 8.83
C HIS A 64 0.35 7.76 9.97
N GLY A 65 0.29 6.54 10.51
CA GLY A 65 1.07 6.13 11.67
C GLY A 65 0.72 6.88 12.94
N ARG A 66 -0.42 7.60 12.96
CA ARG A 66 -0.86 8.47 14.07
C ARG A 66 -2.38 8.51 14.18
N ASN A 67 -2.87 8.90 15.35
CA ASN A 67 -4.27 9.30 15.52
C ASN A 67 -4.55 10.64 14.82
N GLU A 68 -5.78 10.79 14.32
CA GLU A 68 -6.23 12.06 13.75
C GLU A 68 -6.28 13.15 14.83
N MET A 69 -5.70 14.30 14.53
CA MET A 69 -5.66 15.45 15.42
C MET A 69 -6.37 16.66 14.77
N PRO A 70 -7.20 17.40 15.52
CA PRO A 70 -7.80 18.62 15.00
C PRO A 70 -6.74 19.63 14.53
N GLY A 71 -7.00 20.30 13.42
CA GLY A 71 -6.20 21.44 12.95
C GLY A 71 -4.92 21.09 12.17
N ILE A 72 -4.60 19.81 11.96
CA ILE A 72 -3.51 19.40 11.07
C ILE A 72 -3.90 18.21 10.21
N ALA A 73 -3.82 18.37 8.89
CA ALA A 73 -3.87 17.24 7.96
C ALA A 73 -2.47 16.66 7.81
N LEU A 74 -2.33 15.36 8.05
CA LEU A 74 -1.08 14.64 7.85
C LEU A 74 -1.06 13.99 6.46
N PRO A 75 0.11 13.82 5.84
CA PRO A 75 0.23 13.08 4.59
C PRO A 75 0.05 11.58 4.81
N HIS A 76 -0.59 10.94 3.85
CA HIS A 76 -0.70 9.50 3.73
C HIS A 76 0.69 8.86 3.55
N LEU A 77 0.90 7.63 4.02
CA LEU A 77 2.14 6.86 3.87
C LEU A 77 2.69 6.92 2.44
N GLY A 78 1.84 6.68 1.45
CA GLY A 78 2.20 6.76 0.04
C GLY A 78 2.77 8.12 -0.39
N ALA A 79 2.23 9.23 0.11
CA ALA A 79 2.76 10.57 -0.18
C ALA A 79 4.07 10.84 0.57
N VAL A 80 4.21 10.33 1.80
CA VAL A 80 5.46 10.38 2.57
C VAL A 80 6.56 9.61 1.83
N CYS A 81 6.28 8.40 1.36
CA CYS A 81 7.21 7.60 0.57
C CYS A 81 7.53 8.27 -0.78
N ALA A 82 6.52 8.79 -1.49
CA ALA A 82 6.73 9.49 -2.76
C ALA A 82 7.67 10.69 -2.63
N LYS A 83 7.58 11.45 -1.53
CA LYS A 83 8.49 12.55 -1.25
C LYS A 83 9.85 12.09 -0.72
N GLY A 84 9.86 11.14 0.21
CA GLY A 84 11.09 10.66 0.85
C GLY A 84 12.00 9.91 -0.13
N LEU A 85 11.44 9.14 -1.06
CA LEU A 85 12.15 8.34 -2.05
C LEU A 85 12.32 9.06 -3.39
N GLU A 86 12.02 10.36 -3.42
CA GLU A 86 12.09 11.16 -4.65
C GLU A 86 13.48 11.12 -5.28
N ARG A 87 13.53 10.85 -6.58
CA ARG A 87 14.76 10.86 -7.37
C ARG A 87 14.81 12.09 -8.28
N GLN A 88 16.02 12.57 -8.56
CA GLN A 88 16.20 13.60 -9.60
C GLN A 88 15.70 13.05 -10.95
N ASN A 89 14.92 13.86 -11.68
CA ASN A 89 14.35 13.52 -12.99
C ASN A 89 13.36 12.34 -13.00
N GLN A 90 12.68 12.07 -11.89
CA GLN A 90 11.59 11.10 -11.89
C GLN A 90 10.42 11.59 -12.76
N ALA A 91 10.13 10.85 -13.84
CA ALA A 91 9.08 11.19 -14.79
C ALA A 91 7.69 10.66 -14.38
N LEU A 92 7.63 9.57 -13.61
CA LEU A 92 6.36 9.00 -13.17
C LEU A 92 5.92 9.57 -11.82
N PRO A 93 4.60 9.69 -11.57
CA PRO A 93 4.07 10.03 -10.25
C PRO A 93 4.61 9.10 -9.16
N GLY A 94 4.96 9.68 -8.01
CA GLY A 94 5.55 8.93 -6.89
C GLY A 94 4.57 8.00 -6.15
N PHE A 95 3.27 8.24 -6.26
CA PHE A 95 2.22 7.53 -5.54
C PHE A 95 1.07 7.18 -6.49
N ILE A 96 0.85 5.88 -6.71
CA ILE A 96 -0.21 5.35 -7.58
C ILE A 96 -1.13 4.43 -6.79
N ARG A 97 -2.43 4.52 -7.05
CA ARG A 97 -3.48 3.68 -6.44
C ARG A 97 -4.20 2.86 -7.51
N VAL A 98 -4.52 1.60 -7.19
CA VAL A 98 -5.09 0.61 -8.11
C VAL A 98 -6.15 -0.27 -7.39
N PRO A 99 -7.45 -0.23 -7.73
CA PRO A 99 -8.10 0.81 -8.52
C PRO A 99 -8.31 2.08 -7.69
N GLY A 100 -8.68 3.17 -8.37
CA GLY A 100 -9.06 4.42 -7.72
C GLY A 100 -7.87 5.29 -7.30
N GLY A 101 -8.13 6.43 -6.64
CA GLY A 101 -7.14 7.48 -6.38
C GLY A 101 -7.44 8.78 -7.14
N GLY A 102 -6.55 9.77 -7.08
CA GLY A 102 -6.65 11.00 -7.89
C GLY A 102 -7.74 12.00 -7.48
N ARG A 103 -8.53 11.70 -6.44
CA ARG A 103 -9.61 12.58 -5.92
C ARG A 103 -9.33 13.09 -4.49
N GLY A 104 -8.24 12.65 -3.86
CA GLY A 104 -7.92 12.94 -2.45
C GLY A 104 -6.91 14.06 -2.26
N LYS A 105 -6.84 14.57 -1.01
CA LYS A 105 -5.77 15.44 -0.51
C LYS A 105 -4.72 14.61 0.26
N ASP A 106 -4.35 13.46 -0.30
CA ASP A 106 -3.53 12.45 0.38
C ASP A 106 -2.11 12.97 0.71
N ALA A 107 -1.62 13.99 0.00
CA ALA A 107 -0.32 14.62 0.27
C ALA A 107 -0.37 15.68 1.35
N ALA A 108 -1.56 16.14 1.77
CA ALA A 108 -1.73 17.23 2.73
C ALA A 108 -0.78 18.42 2.46
N TYR A 109 0.10 18.74 3.40
CA TYR A 109 1.06 19.84 3.31
C TYR A 109 2.30 19.53 2.43
N LEU A 110 2.47 18.29 1.95
CA LEU A 110 3.59 17.94 1.07
C LEU A 110 3.43 18.51 -0.34
N GLY A 111 2.21 18.88 -0.72
CA GLY A 111 1.90 19.51 -1.99
C GLY A 111 1.42 18.54 -3.08
N PRO A 112 0.88 19.09 -4.17
CA PRO A 112 0.15 18.36 -5.21
C PRO A 112 1.01 17.32 -5.93
N ARG A 113 2.32 17.55 -6.03
CA ARG A 113 3.29 16.67 -6.68
C ARG A 113 3.26 15.25 -6.12
N TYR A 114 2.96 15.11 -4.83
CA TYR A 114 2.97 13.83 -4.11
C TYR A 114 1.56 13.27 -3.86
N ASN A 115 0.52 13.86 -4.45
CA ASN A 115 -0.82 13.29 -4.38
C ASN A 115 -0.88 11.97 -5.17
N SER A 116 -1.77 11.08 -4.73
CA SER A 116 -2.01 9.84 -5.45
C SER A 116 -2.63 10.09 -6.82
N ILE A 117 -2.19 9.32 -7.82
CA ILE A 117 -2.88 9.19 -9.10
C ILE A 117 -3.55 7.82 -9.15
N GLY A 118 -4.79 7.78 -9.62
CA GLY A 118 -5.53 6.53 -9.76
C GLY A 118 -5.48 5.95 -11.17
N THR A 119 -5.43 4.62 -11.26
CA THR A 119 -5.54 3.85 -12.50
C THR A 119 -6.30 2.54 -12.21
N ASP A 120 -6.87 1.94 -13.25
CA ASP A 120 -7.65 0.70 -13.22
C ASP A 120 -7.10 -0.37 -14.18
N GLY A 121 -5.88 -0.22 -14.67
CA GLY A 121 -5.34 -1.10 -15.71
C GLY A 121 -5.26 -0.47 -17.09
N SER A 122 -5.78 0.75 -17.24
CA SER A 122 -5.71 1.51 -18.49
C SER A 122 -4.92 2.81 -18.33
N PRO A 123 -4.34 3.32 -19.43
CA PRO A 123 -3.82 4.69 -19.48
C PRO A 123 -4.85 5.71 -19.01
N PRO A 124 -4.44 6.77 -18.28
CA PRO A 124 -5.35 7.82 -17.85
C PRO A 124 -6.17 8.39 -19.01
N PRO A 125 -7.49 8.63 -18.84
CA PRO A 125 -8.32 9.21 -19.90
C PRO A 125 -7.75 10.54 -20.42
N ASN A 126 -7.90 10.80 -21.73
CA ASN A 126 -7.39 12.00 -22.40
C ASN A 126 -5.87 12.22 -22.31
N SER A 127 -5.09 11.18 -21.99
CA SER A 127 -3.61 11.23 -22.01
C SER A 127 -3.02 11.06 -23.41
N ALA A 128 -3.84 10.71 -24.41
CA ALA A 128 -3.41 10.65 -25.80
C ALA A 128 -3.31 12.05 -26.40
N ARG A 129 -2.20 12.32 -27.09
CA ARG A 129 -2.11 13.49 -27.96
C ARG A 129 -3.14 13.33 -29.09
N PRO A 130 -3.97 14.35 -29.40
CA PRO A 130 -4.88 14.29 -30.54
C PRO A 130 -4.13 14.06 -31.85
N ASP A 131 -4.67 13.24 -32.74
CA ASP A 131 -4.03 12.91 -34.03
C ASP A 131 -3.79 14.14 -34.92
N SER A 132 -4.62 15.18 -34.76
CA SER A 132 -4.50 16.46 -35.46
C SER A 132 -3.34 17.32 -34.97
N LEU A 133 -2.71 16.97 -33.84
CA LEU A 133 -1.63 17.73 -33.23
C LEU A 133 -0.30 17.01 -33.44
N THR A 134 0.55 17.58 -34.31
CA THR A 134 1.93 17.08 -34.48
C THR A 134 2.77 17.35 -33.22
N LEU A 135 3.85 16.58 -33.04
CA LEU A 135 4.77 16.77 -31.92
C LEU A 135 5.34 18.20 -31.87
N ASP A 136 5.72 18.75 -33.02
CA ASP A 136 6.26 20.12 -33.13
C ASP A 136 5.24 21.19 -32.69
N VAL A 137 3.98 21.05 -33.09
CA VAL A 137 2.92 21.98 -32.70
C VAL A 137 2.65 21.89 -31.19
N ASP A 138 2.64 20.67 -30.64
CA ASP A 138 2.47 20.46 -29.20
C ASP A 138 3.64 21.07 -28.39
N GLN A 139 4.88 20.87 -28.84
CA GLN A 139 6.07 21.48 -28.21
C GLN A 139 6.01 23.01 -28.23
N LYS A 140 5.58 23.62 -29.34
CA LYS A 140 5.37 25.07 -29.44
C LYS A 140 4.27 25.56 -28.49
N ARG A 141 3.15 24.82 -28.41
CA ARG A 141 2.06 25.09 -27.46
C ARG A 141 2.56 25.06 -26.01
N GLN A 142 3.36 24.07 -25.65
CA GLN A 142 3.94 23.98 -24.31
C GLN A 142 4.94 25.08 -24.02
N SER A 143 5.77 25.45 -24.99
CA SER A 143 6.74 26.54 -24.86
C SER A 143 6.04 27.89 -24.64
N LEU A 144 4.94 28.14 -25.35
CA LEU A 144 4.10 29.32 -25.14
C LEU A 144 3.47 29.33 -23.75
N ARG A 145 2.89 28.21 -23.30
CA ARG A 145 2.30 28.07 -21.96
C ARG A 145 3.35 28.36 -20.87
N ARG A 146 4.54 27.75 -20.97
CA ARG A 146 5.64 27.99 -20.00
C ARG A 146 6.03 29.46 -19.98
N SER A 147 6.21 30.10 -21.14
CA SER A 147 6.55 31.53 -21.22
C SER A 147 5.47 32.44 -20.60
N MET A 148 4.19 32.12 -20.81
CA MET A 148 3.08 32.85 -20.19
C MET A 148 3.03 32.63 -18.67
N ASN A 149 3.26 31.40 -18.20
CA ASN A 149 3.33 31.08 -16.78
C ASN A 149 4.51 31.79 -16.10
N ASP A 150 5.70 31.79 -16.69
CA ASP A 150 6.89 32.44 -16.15
C ASP A 150 6.68 33.95 -15.98
N ARG A 151 6.05 34.58 -16.98
CA ARG A 151 5.64 36.00 -16.89
C ARG A 151 4.66 36.20 -15.73
N PHE A 152 3.66 35.35 -15.59
CA PHE A 152 2.70 35.44 -14.49
C PHE A 152 3.38 35.27 -13.12
N PHE A 153 4.28 34.30 -12.98
CA PHE A 153 5.06 34.04 -11.76
C PHE A 153 5.91 35.22 -11.33
N SER A 154 6.57 35.88 -12.29
CA SER A 154 7.40 37.05 -12.00
C SER A 154 6.62 38.21 -11.35
N MET A 155 5.30 38.25 -11.55
CA MET A 155 4.42 39.31 -11.05
C MET A 155 3.57 38.89 -9.84
N ARG A 156 3.24 37.59 -9.68
CA ARG A 156 2.21 37.10 -8.73
C ARG A 156 2.50 35.71 -8.16
N ARG A 157 3.74 35.49 -7.70
CA ARG A 157 4.10 34.20 -7.09
C ARG A 157 3.33 33.96 -5.78
N THR A 158 2.49 32.94 -5.78
CA THR A 158 1.76 32.43 -4.61
C THR A 158 1.94 30.91 -4.52
N ALA A 159 1.60 30.33 -3.37
CA ALA A 159 1.59 28.87 -3.21
C ALA A 159 0.64 28.17 -4.21
N GLU A 160 -0.52 28.77 -4.51
CA GLU A 160 -1.50 28.21 -5.46
C GLU A 160 -0.99 28.21 -6.91
N THR A 161 -0.20 29.21 -7.29
CA THR A 161 0.35 29.29 -8.64
C THR A 161 1.49 28.30 -8.86
N ASP A 162 2.30 28.06 -7.82
CA ASP A 162 3.37 27.05 -7.85
C ASP A 162 2.73 25.64 -7.97
N VAL A 163 1.63 25.40 -7.24
CA VAL A 163 0.80 24.17 -7.32
C VAL A 163 0.29 23.92 -8.74
N TYR A 164 -0.29 24.93 -9.40
CA TYR A 164 -0.86 24.79 -10.74
C TYR A 164 0.16 24.36 -11.80
N THR A 165 1.36 24.96 -11.78
CA THR A 165 2.40 24.62 -12.76
C THR A 165 2.98 23.24 -12.50
N GLN A 166 3.17 22.85 -11.24
CA GLN A 166 3.63 21.50 -10.89
C GLN A 166 2.66 20.42 -11.39
N SER A 167 1.35 20.64 -11.21
CA SER A 167 0.34 19.70 -11.71
C SER A 167 0.39 19.54 -13.24
N TYR A 168 0.64 20.63 -13.98
CA TYR A 168 0.73 20.56 -15.44
C TYR A 168 1.98 19.82 -15.92
N GLU A 169 3.16 20.12 -15.35
CA GLU A 169 4.39 19.42 -15.72
C GLU A 169 4.30 17.93 -15.38
N GLN A 170 3.74 17.56 -14.23
CA GLN A 170 3.50 16.17 -13.87
C GLN A 170 2.55 15.45 -14.84
N ALA A 171 1.50 16.14 -15.31
CA ALA A 171 0.60 15.59 -16.32
C ALA A 171 1.32 15.32 -17.65
N LEU A 172 2.22 16.20 -18.09
CA LEU A 172 3.00 15.98 -19.32
C LEU A 172 3.91 14.76 -19.19
N GLN A 173 4.63 14.62 -18.07
CA GLN A 173 5.50 13.46 -17.85
C GLN A 173 4.71 12.15 -17.77
N LEU A 174 3.53 12.18 -17.14
CA LEU A 174 2.60 11.06 -17.13
C LEU A 174 2.15 10.67 -18.55
N MET A 175 1.83 11.65 -19.40
CA MET A 175 1.44 11.41 -20.79
C MET A 175 2.56 10.78 -21.62
N GLU A 176 3.82 11.19 -21.40
CA GLU A 176 4.99 10.59 -22.07
C GLU A 176 5.21 9.11 -21.69
N LYS A 177 4.78 8.70 -20.49
CA LYS A 177 4.95 7.35 -19.96
C LYS A 177 3.63 6.60 -19.78
N ARG A 178 2.55 7.03 -20.47
CA ARG A 178 1.20 6.48 -20.31
C ARG A 178 1.11 4.96 -20.54
N ASP A 179 2.00 4.42 -21.35
CA ASP A 179 2.05 2.98 -21.69
C ASP A 179 2.47 2.09 -20.51
N VAL A 180 3.04 2.68 -19.46
CA VAL A 180 3.34 1.96 -18.20
C VAL A 180 2.03 1.52 -17.52
N PHE A 181 0.92 2.22 -17.78
CA PHE A 181 -0.41 1.90 -17.25
C PHE A 181 -1.22 0.97 -18.16
N ASP A 182 -0.64 0.45 -19.24
CA ASP A 182 -1.32 -0.46 -20.14
C ASP A 182 -0.85 -1.91 -19.89
N ILE A 183 -1.64 -2.65 -19.10
CA ILE A 183 -1.34 -4.07 -18.82
C ILE A 183 -1.67 -4.98 -19.99
N GLN A 184 -2.37 -4.53 -21.05
CA GLN A 184 -2.57 -5.36 -22.25
C GLN A 184 -1.27 -5.64 -23.00
N LYS A 185 -0.18 -4.96 -22.62
CA LYS A 185 1.17 -5.21 -23.12
C LYS A 185 1.89 -6.36 -22.40
N GLU A 186 1.31 -6.90 -21.33
CA GLU A 186 1.82 -8.10 -20.66
C GLU A 186 1.45 -9.35 -21.46
N THR A 187 2.14 -10.46 -21.20
CA THR A 187 1.90 -11.69 -21.96
C THR A 187 0.58 -12.35 -21.56
N ASP A 188 -0.07 -13.07 -22.48
CA ASP A 188 -1.26 -13.89 -22.17
C ASP A 188 -1.01 -14.84 -21.00
N LYS A 189 0.22 -15.37 -20.91
CA LYS A 189 0.66 -16.23 -19.81
C LYS A 189 0.63 -15.50 -18.47
N ASP A 190 1.04 -14.23 -18.41
CA ASP A 190 0.98 -13.45 -17.18
C ASP A 190 -0.46 -13.13 -16.79
N HIS A 191 -1.33 -12.78 -17.75
CA HIS A 191 -2.75 -12.59 -17.48
C HIS A 191 -3.42 -13.86 -16.91
N GLU A 192 -3.05 -15.05 -17.41
CA GLU A 192 -3.55 -16.32 -16.91
C GLU A 192 -2.99 -16.69 -15.52
N ARG A 193 -1.69 -16.44 -15.30
CA ARG A 193 -1.02 -16.67 -14.01
C ARG A 193 -1.59 -15.81 -12.90
N TYR A 194 -1.86 -14.53 -13.15
CA TYR A 194 -2.46 -13.65 -12.15
C TYR A 194 -3.97 -13.83 -12.03
N GLY A 195 -4.64 -14.25 -13.11
CA GLY A 195 -6.09 -14.37 -13.18
C GLY A 195 -6.72 -13.12 -13.81
N LYS A 196 -7.79 -13.34 -14.60
CA LYS A 196 -8.45 -12.30 -15.40
C LYS A 196 -9.46 -11.44 -14.63
N HIS A 197 -9.62 -11.68 -13.34
CA HIS A 197 -10.45 -10.86 -12.45
C HIS A 197 -9.66 -9.63 -11.97
N ASP A 198 -10.38 -8.63 -11.47
CA ASP A 198 -9.84 -7.31 -11.16
C ASP A 198 -8.61 -7.36 -10.24
N PHE A 199 -8.66 -8.08 -9.11
CA PHE A 199 -7.52 -8.13 -8.19
C PHE A 199 -6.25 -8.72 -8.83
N GLY A 200 -6.40 -9.73 -9.70
CA GLY A 200 -5.28 -10.30 -10.43
C GLY A 200 -4.66 -9.30 -11.41
N GLN A 201 -5.50 -8.59 -12.16
CA GLN A 201 -5.06 -7.54 -13.07
C GLN A 201 -4.42 -6.34 -12.34
N HIS A 202 -4.92 -5.99 -11.15
CA HIS A 202 -4.33 -4.96 -10.31
C HIS A 202 -2.95 -5.33 -9.75
N CYS A 203 -2.75 -6.60 -9.37
CA CYS A 203 -1.43 -7.09 -8.97
C CYS A 203 -0.44 -7.08 -10.15
N LEU A 204 -0.90 -7.45 -11.36
CA LEU A 204 -0.10 -7.37 -12.58
C LEU A 204 0.28 -5.92 -12.92
N MET A 205 -0.66 -4.97 -12.79
CA MET A 205 -0.40 -3.53 -12.88
C MET A 205 0.66 -3.09 -11.87
N ALA A 206 0.54 -3.53 -10.61
CA ALA A 206 1.51 -3.17 -9.58
C ALA A 206 2.92 -3.67 -9.91
N ARG A 207 3.07 -4.91 -10.39
CA ARG A 207 4.36 -5.42 -10.89
C ARG A 207 4.94 -4.49 -11.98
N ARG A 208 4.14 -4.17 -12.99
CA ARG A 208 4.56 -3.32 -14.12
C ARG A 208 4.98 -1.91 -13.67
N LEU A 209 4.24 -1.31 -12.75
CA LEU A 209 4.57 0.01 -12.18
C LEU A 209 5.88 -0.03 -11.38
N LEU A 210 6.09 -1.08 -10.57
CA LEU A 210 7.32 -1.26 -9.80
C LEU A 210 8.54 -1.49 -10.70
N GLU A 211 8.38 -2.22 -11.81
CA GLU A 211 9.41 -2.37 -12.86
C GLU A 211 9.80 -1.05 -13.53
N ASN A 212 8.93 -0.05 -13.47
CA ASN A 212 9.14 1.29 -14.01
C ASN A 212 9.45 2.31 -12.91
N ASP A 213 10.01 1.86 -11.77
CA ASP A 213 10.49 2.72 -10.67
C ASP A 213 9.42 3.61 -10.03
N VAL A 214 8.15 3.19 -10.02
CA VAL A 214 7.11 3.86 -9.22
C VAL A 214 7.41 3.61 -7.73
N PRO A 215 7.63 4.66 -6.90
CA PRO A 215 8.04 4.51 -5.50
C PRO A 215 6.99 3.86 -4.60
N PHE A 216 5.71 4.12 -4.85
CA PHE A 216 4.62 3.59 -4.04
C PHE A 216 3.41 3.23 -4.88
N VAL A 217 3.03 1.97 -4.84
CA VAL A 217 1.82 1.44 -5.47
C VAL A 217 0.91 0.86 -4.39
N GLN A 218 -0.33 1.33 -4.31
CA GLN A 218 -1.33 0.82 -3.39
C GLN A 218 -2.40 0.07 -4.16
N VAL A 219 -2.43 -1.25 -3.98
CA VAL A 219 -3.50 -2.10 -4.50
C VAL A 219 -4.61 -2.25 -3.47
N SER A 220 -5.86 -2.07 -3.87
CA SER A 220 -7.02 -2.27 -3.00
C SER A 220 -7.74 -3.57 -3.33
N HIS A 221 -8.09 -4.32 -2.29
CA HIS A 221 -8.97 -5.48 -2.35
C HIS A 221 -9.99 -5.34 -1.21
N THR A 222 -11.28 -5.36 -1.54
CA THR A 222 -12.36 -4.94 -0.63
C THR A 222 -13.18 -6.13 -0.12
N ASN A 223 -14.28 -5.86 0.59
CA ASN A 223 -15.27 -6.85 1.03
C ASN A 223 -14.84 -7.76 2.20
N TYR A 224 -13.93 -7.27 3.04
CA TYR A 224 -13.49 -7.95 4.28
C TYR A 224 -14.30 -7.58 5.53
N ASP A 225 -15.34 -6.75 5.40
CA ASP A 225 -16.24 -6.33 6.50
C ASP A 225 -17.37 -7.37 6.73
N THR A 226 -16.96 -8.59 7.06
CA THR A 226 -17.80 -9.80 7.03
C THR A 226 -18.63 -10.01 8.30
N HIS A 227 -19.60 -9.13 8.53
CA HIS A 227 -20.56 -9.25 9.64
C HIS A 227 -21.54 -10.43 9.51
N ASN A 228 -21.60 -11.07 8.34
CA ASN A 228 -22.44 -12.23 8.04
C ASN A 228 -21.62 -13.24 7.23
N GLU A 229 -21.90 -14.53 7.40
CA GLU A 229 -21.36 -15.62 6.55
C GLU A 229 -19.83 -15.54 6.32
N ASN A 230 -19.08 -15.18 7.36
CA ASN A 230 -17.67 -14.82 7.25
C ASN A 230 -16.82 -15.89 6.55
N PHE A 231 -17.14 -17.16 6.79
CA PHE A 231 -16.37 -18.28 6.26
C PHE A 231 -16.61 -18.50 4.76
N ASN A 232 -17.84 -18.36 4.27
CA ASN A 232 -18.13 -18.46 2.84
C ASN A 232 -17.46 -17.31 2.08
N PHE A 233 -17.57 -16.09 2.62
CA PHE A 233 -16.86 -14.94 2.06
C PHE A 233 -15.34 -15.14 2.05
N HIS A 234 -14.74 -15.66 3.13
CA HIS A 234 -13.29 -15.89 3.14
C HIS A 234 -12.84 -17.00 2.16
N LEU A 235 -13.66 -18.02 1.91
CA LEU A 235 -13.37 -19.01 0.86
C LEU A 235 -13.23 -18.33 -0.51
N GLU A 236 -14.16 -17.45 -0.86
CA GLU A 236 -14.14 -16.70 -2.12
C GLU A 236 -13.00 -15.68 -2.17
N GLN A 237 -12.90 -14.83 -1.14
CA GLN A 237 -11.90 -13.75 -1.07
C GLN A 237 -10.47 -14.29 -1.07
N MET A 238 -10.20 -15.39 -0.37
CA MET A 238 -8.86 -15.98 -0.34
C MET A 238 -8.53 -16.74 -1.62
N ALA A 239 -9.51 -17.36 -2.28
CA ALA A 239 -9.30 -17.94 -3.61
C ALA A 239 -8.94 -16.86 -4.63
N GLU A 240 -9.57 -15.68 -4.56
CA GLU A 240 -9.23 -14.53 -5.40
C GLU A 240 -7.85 -13.94 -5.04
N PHE A 241 -7.52 -13.89 -3.75
CA PHE A 241 -6.28 -13.26 -3.26
C PHE A 241 -5.02 -14.11 -3.46
N ASP A 242 -5.07 -15.40 -3.11
CA ASP A 242 -3.87 -16.23 -2.91
C ASP A 242 -3.03 -16.37 -4.19
N LYS A 243 -3.70 -16.63 -5.32
CA LYS A 243 -3.03 -16.83 -6.62
C LYS A 243 -2.31 -15.59 -7.12
N PRO A 244 -2.92 -14.40 -7.26
CA PRO A 244 -2.21 -13.21 -7.73
C PRO A 244 -1.19 -12.69 -6.72
N PHE A 245 -1.47 -12.75 -5.41
CA PHE A 245 -0.50 -12.32 -4.40
C PHE A 245 0.76 -13.21 -4.41
N SER A 246 0.59 -14.52 -4.45
CA SER A 246 1.69 -15.49 -4.56
C SER A 246 2.55 -15.23 -5.81
N ASN A 247 1.92 -15.04 -6.97
CA ASN A 247 2.63 -14.72 -8.22
C ASN A 247 3.35 -13.36 -8.16
N LEU A 248 2.76 -12.34 -7.54
CA LEU A 248 3.42 -11.04 -7.37
C LEU A 248 4.71 -11.18 -6.55
N ILE A 249 4.65 -11.88 -5.41
CA ILE A 249 5.83 -12.12 -4.58
C ILE A 249 6.91 -12.89 -5.34
N ASN A 250 6.51 -13.93 -6.08
CA ASN A 250 7.44 -14.72 -6.89
C ASN A 250 8.09 -13.89 -8.00
N ASP A 251 7.31 -13.14 -8.77
CA ASP A 251 7.83 -12.32 -9.86
C ASP A 251 8.78 -11.23 -9.36
N LEU A 252 8.42 -10.54 -8.26
CA LEU A 252 9.31 -9.55 -7.65
C LEU A 252 10.61 -10.19 -7.16
N HIS A 253 10.55 -11.42 -6.65
CA HIS A 253 11.73 -12.16 -6.24
C HIS A 253 12.62 -12.56 -7.43
N GLU A 254 12.05 -13.20 -8.45
CA GLU A 254 12.77 -13.65 -9.66
C GLU A 254 13.41 -12.49 -10.42
N ARG A 255 12.77 -11.32 -10.41
CA ARG A 255 13.27 -10.09 -11.04
C ARG A 255 14.24 -9.31 -10.15
N GLY A 256 14.51 -9.77 -8.93
CA GLY A 256 15.38 -9.11 -7.96
C GLY A 256 14.80 -7.84 -7.33
N LEU A 257 13.57 -7.45 -7.70
CA LEU A 257 12.88 -6.25 -7.20
C LEU A 257 12.50 -6.39 -5.72
N LEU A 258 12.25 -7.60 -5.23
CA LEU A 258 11.89 -7.82 -3.83
C LEU A 258 13.00 -7.37 -2.86
N LYS A 259 14.26 -7.26 -3.31
CA LYS A 259 15.37 -6.73 -2.50
C LYS A 259 15.28 -5.23 -2.24
N THR A 260 14.54 -4.49 -3.06
CA THR A 260 14.40 -3.03 -2.99
C THR A 260 12.96 -2.58 -2.73
N THR A 261 12.00 -3.49 -2.86
CA THR A 261 10.57 -3.22 -2.71
C THR A 261 10.04 -3.88 -1.45
N LEU A 262 9.42 -3.06 -0.60
CA LEU A 262 8.61 -3.55 0.52
C LEU A 262 7.20 -3.86 0.04
N VAL A 263 6.74 -5.09 0.25
CA VAL A 263 5.34 -5.50 0.04
C VAL A 263 4.66 -5.62 1.40
N VAL A 264 3.49 -4.98 1.57
CA VAL A 264 2.70 -5.02 2.81
C VAL A 264 1.25 -5.36 2.49
N VAL A 265 0.72 -6.38 3.16
CA VAL A 265 -0.70 -6.73 3.20
C VAL A 265 -1.26 -6.30 4.54
N MET A 266 -2.03 -5.22 4.55
CA MET A 266 -2.62 -4.64 5.76
C MET A 266 -4.08 -4.21 5.55
N SER A 267 -4.78 -4.01 6.66
CA SER A 267 -6.14 -3.47 6.77
C SER A 267 -6.14 -2.45 7.92
N GLU A 268 -7.29 -1.88 8.25
CA GLU A 268 -7.51 -0.92 9.33
C GLU A 268 -7.59 -1.58 10.73
N PHE A 269 -8.09 -2.82 10.80
CA PHE A 269 -8.21 -3.64 12.01
C PHE A 269 -8.60 -5.09 11.65
N GLY A 270 -8.55 -5.99 12.63
CA GLY A 270 -8.97 -7.39 12.47
C GLY A 270 -10.46 -7.63 12.68
N ARG A 271 -10.86 -8.90 12.69
CA ARG A 271 -12.24 -9.32 12.96
C ARG A 271 -12.35 -10.03 14.31
N THR A 272 -13.49 -9.89 14.99
CA THR A 272 -13.67 -10.44 16.34
C THR A 272 -13.35 -11.93 16.38
N PRO A 273 -12.63 -12.42 17.39
CA PRO A 273 -12.45 -13.86 17.60
C PRO A 273 -13.75 -14.57 17.95
N LYS A 274 -14.68 -13.88 18.62
CA LYS A 274 -16.04 -14.37 18.82
C LYS A 274 -16.81 -14.33 17.50
N ILE A 275 -17.37 -15.46 17.09
CA ILE A 275 -18.28 -15.59 15.96
C ILE A 275 -19.66 -15.07 16.40
N ASN A 276 -20.26 -14.20 15.60
CA ASN A 276 -21.58 -13.62 15.91
C ASN A 276 -22.72 -14.56 15.49
N VAL A 277 -23.96 -14.21 15.86
CA VAL A 277 -25.16 -15.05 15.58
C VAL A 277 -25.48 -15.24 14.10
N ARG A 278 -24.82 -14.48 13.21
CA ARG A 278 -24.99 -14.54 11.75
C ARG A 278 -23.84 -15.28 11.06
N TYR A 279 -23.07 -16.05 11.83
CA TYR A 279 -21.84 -16.71 11.40
C TYR A 279 -20.81 -15.73 10.79
N GLY A 280 -20.88 -14.47 11.21
CA GLY A 280 -19.97 -13.41 10.87
C GLY A 280 -18.99 -13.09 11.99
N ARG A 281 -18.20 -12.05 11.78
CA ARG A 281 -17.32 -11.46 12.81
C ARG A 281 -17.43 -9.94 12.74
N ASP A 282 -17.37 -9.29 13.91
CA ASP A 282 -17.50 -7.84 14.05
C ASP A 282 -16.12 -7.15 14.09
N HIS A 283 -16.10 -5.85 14.32
CA HIS A 283 -14.88 -5.03 14.29
C HIS A 283 -13.94 -5.34 15.46
N TRP A 284 -12.63 -5.46 15.21
CA TRP A 284 -11.66 -5.86 16.25
C TRP A 284 -10.28 -5.21 16.12
N GLY A 285 -10.06 -4.14 16.88
CA GLY A 285 -8.78 -3.43 16.96
C GLY A 285 -7.80 -3.93 18.03
N THR A 286 -8.17 -4.96 18.81
CA THR A 286 -7.44 -5.36 20.03
C THR A 286 -6.27 -6.30 19.77
N ALA A 287 -6.43 -7.23 18.81
CA ALA A 287 -5.42 -8.23 18.49
C ALA A 287 -5.63 -8.73 17.06
N TRP A 288 -4.69 -8.41 16.17
CA TRP A 288 -4.77 -8.78 14.76
C TRP A 288 -3.39 -8.81 14.11
N SER A 289 -3.35 -9.07 12.82
CA SER A 289 -2.12 -9.45 12.12
C SER A 289 -2.02 -8.89 10.70
N ILE A 290 -0.78 -8.66 10.26
CA ILE A 290 -0.43 -8.31 8.88
C ILE A 290 0.66 -9.24 8.34
N CYS A 291 0.84 -9.20 7.03
CA CYS A 291 1.94 -9.86 6.32
C CYS A 291 2.76 -8.80 5.59
N LEU A 292 4.09 -8.90 5.64
CA LEU A 292 5.00 -7.99 4.94
C LEU A 292 6.31 -8.70 4.55
N GLY A 293 6.99 -8.22 3.53
CA GLY A 293 8.30 -8.75 3.16
C GLY A 293 9.01 -7.93 2.08
N GLY A 294 10.26 -8.29 1.81
CA GLY A 294 11.12 -7.56 0.89
C GLY A 294 11.79 -6.33 1.50
N ALA A 295 12.57 -5.62 0.68
CA ALA A 295 13.48 -4.55 1.09
C ALA A 295 14.37 -4.99 2.27
N LYS A 296 14.45 -4.19 3.33
CA LYS A 296 15.22 -4.51 4.55
C LYS A 296 14.44 -5.29 5.60
N VAL A 297 13.33 -5.95 5.23
CA VAL A 297 12.59 -6.78 6.18
C VAL A 297 13.27 -8.14 6.33
N GLN A 298 13.54 -8.55 7.57
CA GLN A 298 14.02 -9.89 7.90
C GLN A 298 12.98 -10.92 7.43
N PRO A 299 13.30 -11.80 6.46
CA PRO A 299 12.36 -12.77 5.93
C PRO A 299 12.12 -13.92 6.92
N GLY A 300 10.91 -14.49 6.88
CA GLY A 300 10.51 -15.64 7.70
C GLY A 300 10.27 -15.34 9.17
N ALA A 301 10.23 -14.07 9.56
CA ALA A 301 10.04 -13.67 10.95
C ALA A 301 8.57 -13.77 11.38
N ILE A 302 8.35 -14.10 12.67
CA ILE A 302 7.05 -13.98 13.33
C ILE A 302 7.23 -13.05 14.53
N ILE A 303 6.59 -11.89 14.48
CA ILE A 303 6.63 -10.91 15.56
C ILE A 303 5.40 -11.03 16.43
N GLY A 304 5.67 -11.27 17.71
CA GLY A 304 4.68 -11.37 18.75
C GLY A 304 3.67 -12.50 18.53
N LYS A 305 2.69 -12.57 19.43
CA LYS A 305 1.61 -13.53 19.34
C LYS A 305 0.37 -13.03 20.05
N THR A 306 -0.78 -13.50 19.59
CA THR A 306 -2.02 -13.44 20.36
C THR A 306 -2.12 -14.61 21.34
N ASN A 307 -3.02 -14.54 22.32
CA ASN A 307 -3.37 -15.69 23.16
C ASN A 307 -4.04 -16.81 22.32
N ASP A 308 -4.25 -17.97 22.93
CA ASP A 308 -4.76 -19.17 22.24
C ASP A 308 -6.10 -18.92 21.51
N ASN A 309 -6.94 -18.03 22.06
CA ASN A 309 -8.22 -17.64 21.49
C ASN A 309 -8.16 -16.39 20.59
N GLY A 310 -6.98 -15.84 20.28
CA GLY A 310 -6.85 -14.64 19.45
C GLY A 310 -7.49 -13.36 20.02
N THR A 311 -7.86 -13.35 21.31
CA THR A 311 -8.64 -12.27 21.96
C THR A 311 -7.79 -11.14 22.53
N ALA A 312 -6.51 -11.36 22.72
CA ALA A 312 -5.59 -10.32 23.17
C ALA A 312 -4.20 -10.61 22.63
N VAL A 313 -3.40 -9.56 22.50
CA VAL A 313 -1.96 -9.72 22.33
C VAL A 313 -1.39 -10.31 23.62
N ALA A 314 -0.64 -11.40 23.50
CA ALA A 314 -0.01 -12.09 24.61
C ALA A 314 1.50 -11.81 24.69
N ASP A 315 2.11 -11.40 23.58
CA ASP A 315 3.52 -11.04 23.53
C ASP A 315 3.80 -9.98 22.46
N ARG A 316 4.75 -9.09 22.78
CA ARG A 316 5.28 -8.05 21.90
C ARG A 316 4.21 -7.20 21.20
N GLU A 317 3.38 -6.48 21.96
CA GLU A 317 2.38 -5.55 21.39
C GLU A 317 3.04 -4.48 20.51
N VAL A 318 2.42 -4.24 19.34
CA VAL A 318 2.76 -3.17 18.40
C VAL A 318 1.49 -2.46 17.95
N ASP A 319 1.63 -1.23 17.47
CA ASP A 319 0.53 -0.44 16.93
C ASP A 319 0.89 0.17 15.57
N HIS A 320 -0.04 0.94 15.04
CA HIS A 320 0.08 1.65 13.76
C HIS A 320 1.33 2.55 13.67
N GLY A 321 1.78 3.16 14.77
CA GLY A 321 2.99 3.99 14.77
C GLY A 321 4.26 3.16 14.63
N HIS A 322 4.35 2.01 15.31
CA HIS A 322 5.47 1.08 15.13
C HIS A 322 5.57 0.57 13.69
N LEU A 323 4.43 0.23 13.09
CA LEU A 323 4.33 -0.22 11.71
C LEU A 323 4.80 0.87 10.73
N PHE A 324 4.34 2.10 10.91
CA PHE A 324 4.73 3.22 10.05
C PHE A 324 6.25 3.47 10.08
N HIS A 325 6.87 3.49 11.26
CA HIS A 325 8.34 3.55 11.37
C HIS A 325 9.03 2.38 10.67
N THR A 326 8.49 1.17 10.82
CA THR A 326 9.04 -0.06 10.22
C THR A 326 9.00 0.03 8.68
N TYR A 327 7.90 0.50 8.11
CA TYR A 327 7.76 0.64 6.66
C TYR A 327 8.76 1.65 6.09
N LEU A 328 8.90 2.81 6.72
CA LEU A 328 9.85 3.85 6.29
C LEU A 328 11.29 3.36 6.37
N GLN A 329 11.68 2.74 7.48
CA GLN A 329 13.05 2.22 7.63
C GLN A 329 13.33 1.06 6.67
N ALA A 330 12.34 0.19 6.43
CA ALA A 330 12.48 -0.93 5.50
C ALA A 330 12.81 -0.46 4.07
N VAL A 331 12.20 0.64 3.61
CA VAL A 331 12.51 1.25 2.30
C VAL A 331 13.70 2.22 2.34
N GLY A 332 14.39 2.33 3.47
CA GLY A 332 15.63 3.10 3.61
C GLY A 332 15.46 4.58 3.97
N LEU A 333 14.27 5.00 4.37
CA LEU A 333 14.03 6.35 4.89
C LEU A 333 14.39 6.45 6.37
N ASP A 334 14.93 7.60 6.77
CA ASP A 334 15.05 7.95 8.19
C ASP A 334 13.68 8.35 8.73
N SER A 335 13.04 7.43 9.45
CA SER A 335 11.72 7.66 10.05
C SER A 335 11.68 8.78 11.10
N TYR A 336 12.83 9.19 11.65
CA TYR A 336 12.92 10.26 12.65
C TYR A 336 13.18 11.63 12.03
N SER A 337 13.42 11.68 10.72
CA SER A 337 13.54 12.92 9.98
C SER A 337 12.23 13.72 9.99
N SER A 338 12.33 14.98 9.57
CA SER A 338 11.21 15.92 9.52
C SER A 338 11.08 16.55 8.15
N PHE A 339 9.88 16.97 7.81
CA PHE A 339 9.63 17.83 6.66
C PHE A 339 9.61 19.28 7.09
N ASN A 340 10.38 20.13 6.40
CA ASN A 340 10.35 21.57 6.61
C ASN A 340 9.16 22.20 5.86
N LEU A 341 8.27 22.85 6.61
CA LEU A 341 7.12 23.58 6.10
C LEU A 341 7.26 25.05 6.47
N GLY A 342 7.91 25.83 5.59
CA GLY A 342 8.07 27.27 5.79
C GLY A 342 8.79 27.63 7.09
N GLY A 343 9.80 26.85 7.46
CA GLY A 343 10.58 27.02 8.70
C GLY A 343 10.08 26.20 9.90
N ARG A 344 8.93 25.52 9.78
CA ARG A 344 8.45 24.58 10.80
C ARG A 344 8.83 23.15 10.45
N GLU A 345 9.57 22.48 11.32
CA GLU A 345 9.84 21.05 11.21
C GLU A 345 8.59 20.25 11.65
N VAL A 346 8.11 19.36 10.78
CA VAL A 346 7.04 18.41 11.07
C VAL A 346 7.59 17.00 10.98
N PRO A 347 7.57 16.21 12.08
CA PRO A 347 8.10 14.85 12.08
C PRO A 347 7.46 13.99 11.00
N MET A 348 8.26 13.19 10.30
CA MET A 348 7.79 12.25 9.30
C MET A 348 6.89 11.18 9.94
N ALA A 349 7.37 10.52 10.99
CA ALA A 349 6.65 9.53 11.78
C ALA A 349 6.48 9.96 13.25
N ASP A 350 5.61 9.28 14.00
CA ASP A 350 5.30 9.63 15.39
C ASP A 350 6.55 9.56 16.28
N PRO A 351 7.08 10.69 16.80
CA PRO A 351 8.31 10.69 17.57
C PRO A 351 8.22 9.90 18.89
N SER A 352 7.01 9.54 19.33
CA SER A 352 6.81 8.70 20.52
C SER A 352 6.92 7.20 20.24
N ARG A 353 7.11 6.81 18.98
CA ARG A 353 7.18 5.42 18.51
C ARG A 353 8.52 5.13 17.84
N SER A 354 8.77 3.84 17.62
CA SER A 354 9.96 3.34 16.96
C SER A 354 9.60 2.16 16.06
N ALA A 355 10.48 1.84 15.11
CA ALA A 355 10.30 0.64 14.29
C ALA A 355 10.30 -0.64 15.13
N ILE A 356 9.73 -1.70 14.57
CA ILE A 356 9.87 -3.07 15.07
C ILE A 356 11.28 -3.53 14.68
N SER A 357 12.25 -3.30 15.56
CA SER A 357 13.66 -3.60 15.31
C SER A 357 13.92 -5.05 14.90
N GLU A 358 13.13 -5.98 15.41
CA GLU A 358 13.23 -7.41 15.12
C GLU A 358 12.87 -7.76 13.66
N LEU A 359 12.24 -6.84 12.94
CA LEU A 359 11.92 -6.98 11.51
C LEU A 359 12.90 -6.28 10.59
N ILE A 360 13.76 -5.40 11.08
CA ILE A 360 14.69 -4.66 10.22
C ILE A 360 16.03 -5.40 10.23
N ALA A 361 16.45 -5.84 9.04
CA ALA A 361 17.70 -6.60 8.81
C ALA A 361 18.94 -5.71 8.72
#